data_AF-A0AB32TV05-F1
#
_entry.id   AF-A0AB32TV05-F1
#
_cell.length_a   1.000
_cell.length_b   1.000
_cell.length_c   1.000
_cell.angle_alpha   90.00
_cell.angle_beta   90.00
_cell.angle_gamma   90.00
#
_symmetry.space_group_name_H-M   'P 1'
#
loop_
_entity.id
_entity.type
_entity.pdbx_description
1 polymer ?
#
loop_
_entity_poly.entity_id
_entity_poly.type
_entity_poly.pdbx_seq_one_letter_code
_entity_poly.pdbx_strand_id
1 'polypeptide(L)'
;MAGKGRGVAAFSFNIESLGLTRGSMPETQRGPAPLFPQIEYKPGPLKAGEDEDYMRALKQEMRGRMKDLPFNIKHHAGKGDVERYKEKYTREIKKLEDEDWTPDWNRLPKELKPQKSIKKKKRDLKKSVKISTKDKEEVLNKLDELEKKGDVKSDEEDEVKKEKKEDDEEGEEAEIEGDYDEEFEEDNDYIASYFEDGDDFGGGSDDNMDEATY
;
A
#
# COMPACT_ATOMS: atom_id res chain seq x y z
N MET A 1 -8.17 28.40 83.40
CA MET A 1 -7.13 28.37 82.35
C MET A 1 -7.02 26.94 81.83
N ALA A 2 -7.59 26.60 80.67
CA ALA A 2 -7.38 25.30 80.04
C ALA A 2 -7.68 25.40 78.54
N GLY A 3 -6.68 25.11 77.72
CA GLY A 3 -6.65 25.37 76.28
C GLY A 3 -7.61 24.48 75.47
N LYS A 4 -8.27 25.12 74.50
CA LYS A 4 -9.19 24.55 73.52
C LYS A 4 -8.39 23.90 72.38
N GLY A 5 -8.05 22.61 72.50
CA GLY A 5 -7.44 21.82 71.42
C GLY A 5 -8.47 21.42 70.36
N ARG A 6 -8.22 21.80 69.10
CA ARG A 6 -9.07 21.57 67.93
C ARG A 6 -9.10 20.09 67.54
N GLY A 7 -10.28 19.60 67.15
CA GLY A 7 -10.56 18.20 66.80
C GLY A 7 -9.74 17.71 65.60
N VAL A 8 -8.99 16.64 65.82
CA VAL A 8 -8.23 15.92 64.80
C VAL A 8 -9.14 14.85 64.19
N ALA A 9 -9.48 15.05 62.90
CA ALA A 9 -9.95 14.11 61.89
C ALA A 9 -10.75 12.87 62.37
N ALA A 10 -12.08 12.99 62.44
CA ALA A 10 -12.99 11.83 62.43
C ALA A 10 -13.51 11.62 61.01
N PHE A 11 -13.55 10.36 60.54
CA PHE A 11 -14.22 10.02 59.28
C PHE A 11 -15.75 10.21 59.44
N SER A 12 -16.46 10.40 58.32
CA SER A 12 -17.93 10.56 58.33
C SER A 12 -18.69 9.30 58.74
N PHE A 13 -18.03 8.14 58.71
CA PHE A 13 -18.54 6.86 59.17
C PHE A 13 -17.86 6.41 60.47
N ASN A 14 -18.54 5.56 61.23
CA ASN A 14 -18.03 5.06 62.50
C ASN A 14 -16.93 3.99 62.26
N ILE A 15 -15.69 4.31 62.61
CA ILE A 15 -14.51 3.45 62.39
C ILE A 15 -14.61 2.13 63.19
N GLU A 16 -15.25 2.17 64.36
CA GLU A 16 -15.39 1.02 65.27
C GLU A 16 -16.27 -0.07 64.64
N SER A 17 -17.22 0.30 63.78
CA SER A 17 -18.06 -0.66 63.04
C SER A 17 -17.29 -1.50 62.02
N LEU A 18 -16.08 -1.05 61.61
CA LEU A 18 -15.17 -1.80 60.75
C LEU A 18 -14.16 -2.65 61.55
N GLY A 19 -14.29 -2.69 62.89
CA GLY A 19 -13.35 -3.41 63.77
C GLY A 19 -12.00 -2.71 63.95
N LEU A 20 -11.86 -1.47 63.46
CA LEU A 20 -10.66 -0.66 63.60
C LEU A 20 -10.76 0.17 64.88
N THR A 21 -9.74 0.07 65.73
CA THR A 21 -9.60 0.93 66.91
C THR A 21 -8.63 2.06 66.62
N ARG A 22 -8.71 3.18 67.34
CA ARG A 22 -7.83 4.35 67.12
C ARG A 22 -6.32 4.02 67.21
N GLY A 23 -5.95 2.90 67.82
CA GLY A 23 -4.57 2.40 67.91
C GLY A 23 -4.17 1.35 66.87
N SER A 24 -5.05 0.94 65.96
CA SER A 24 -4.82 -0.16 64.99
C SER A 24 -5.04 0.27 63.53
N MET A 25 -4.89 1.56 63.22
CA MET A 25 -4.99 2.04 61.84
C MET A 25 -3.85 1.49 60.97
N PRO A 26 -4.13 1.01 59.74
CA PRO A 26 -3.09 0.55 58.84
C PRO A 26 -2.12 1.67 58.48
N GLU A 27 -0.87 1.30 58.17
CA GLU A 27 0.15 2.25 57.74
C GLU A 27 -0.28 2.98 56.46
N THR A 28 -0.09 4.30 56.44
CA THR A 28 -0.37 5.10 55.24
C THR A 28 0.71 4.84 54.19
N GLN A 29 0.31 4.33 53.03
CA GLN A 29 1.20 4.08 51.91
C GLN A 29 1.89 5.38 51.45
N ARG A 30 3.23 5.39 51.37
CA ARG A 30 4.04 6.60 51.09
C ARG A 30 4.09 7.03 49.61
N GLY A 31 3.49 6.27 48.70
CA GLY A 31 3.49 6.53 47.26
C GLY A 31 2.79 5.43 46.47
N PRO A 32 2.53 5.61 45.17
CA PRO A 32 1.89 4.59 44.35
C PRO A 32 2.73 3.31 44.32
N ALA A 33 2.06 2.16 44.26
CA ALA A 33 2.75 0.88 44.04
C ALA A 33 3.40 0.88 42.64
N PRO A 34 4.55 0.19 42.47
CA PRO A 34 5.19 0.08 41.16
C PRO A 34 4.29 -0.64 40.15
N LEU A 35 4.40 -0.28 38.86
CA LEU A 35 3.64 -0.92 37.77
C LEU A 35 3.90 -2.43 37.65
N PHE A 36 5.10 -2.87 38.04
CA PHE A 36 5.52 -4.27 38.02
C PHE A 36 5.98 -4.69 39.43
N PRO A 37 5.08 -5.26 40.26
CA PRO A 37 5.46 -5.78 41.56
C PRO A 37 6.43 -6.95 41.41
N GLN A 38 7.31 -7.14 42.38
CA GLN A 38 8.23 -8.26 42.38
C GLN A 38 7.45 -9.55 42.61
N ILE A 39 7.65 -10.53 41.72
CA ILE A 39 7.03 -11.85 41.81
C ILE A 39 8.04 -12.82 42.44
N GLU A 40 7.59 -13.59 43.44
CA GLU A 40 8.40 -14.59 44.15
C GLU A 40 8.88 -15.71 43.22
N TYR A 41 8.02 -16.16 42.30
CA TYR A 41 8.30 -17.28 41.39
C TYR A 41 8.65 -16.79 39.99
N LYS A 42 9.68 -17.39 39.40
CA LYS A 42 10.06 -17.19 37.99
C LYS A 42 9.47 -18.33 37.13
N PRO A 43 9.13 -18.07 35.86
CA PRO A 43 8.74 -19.13 34.94
C PRO A 43 9.88 -20.15 34.79
N GLY A 44 9.53 -21.43 34.65
CA GLY A 44 10.51 -22.51 34.44
C GLY A 44 11.25 -22.37 33.10
N PRO A 45 12.45 -22.97 32.97
CA PRO A 45 13.21 -22.94 31.74
C PRO A 45 12.44 -23.64 30.60
N LEU A 46 12.72 -23.24 29.36
CA LEU A 46 12.17 -23.90 28.18
C LEU A 46 12.70 -25.35 28.10
N LYS A 47 11.86 -26.27 27.63
CA LYS A 47 12.29 -27.64 27.35
C LYS A 47 13.31 -27.62 26.20
N ALA A 48 14.40 -28.36 26.39
CA ALA A 48 15.44 -28.53 25.40
C ALA A 48 15.43 -29.99 24.91
N GLY A 49 15.51 -30.17 23.61
CA GLY A 49 15.50 -31.46 22.95
C GLY A 49 15.32 -31.31 21.45
N GLU A 50 15.74 -32.33 20.70
CA GLU A 50 15.66 -32.34 19.23
C GLU A 50 14.20 -32.29 18.76
N ASP A 51 13.28 -32.95 19.48
CA ASP A 51 11.84 -32.92 19.22
C ASP A 51 11.26 -31.50 19.36
N GLU A 52 11.63 -30.76 20.40
CA GLU A 52 11.18 -29.38 20.59
C GLU A 52 11.73 -28.44 19.49
N ASP A 53 12.98 -28.65 19.08
CA ASP A 53 13.60 -27.87 18.01
C ASP A 53 12.99 -28.17 16.65
N TYR A 54 12.68 -29.43 16.35
CA TYR A 54 11.94 -29.82 15.14
C TYR A 54 10.56 -29.15 15.10
N MET A 55 9.79 -29.21 16.20
CA MET A 55 8.48 -28.57 16.28
C MET A 55 8.58 -27.04 16.17
N ARG A 56 9.66 -26.44 16.68
CA ARG A 56 9.93 -25.00 16.52
C ARG A 56 10.23 -24.63 15.07
N ALA A 57 11.03 -25.43 14.37
CA ALA A 57 11.31 -25.25 12.94
C ALA A 57 10.03 -25.38 12.11
N LEU A 58 9.25 -26.45 12.33
CA LEU A 58 7.97 -26.68 11.66
C LEU A 58 7.00 -25.50 11.85
N LYS A 59 6.92 -24.96 13.08
CA LYS A 59 6.09 -23.77 13.35
C LYS A 59 6.52 -22.55 12.52
N GLN A 60 7.81 -22.36 12.31
CA GLN A 60 8.32 -21.26 11.48
C GLN A 60 8.00 -21.49 10.00
N GLU A 61 8.20 -22.71 9.50
CA GLU A 61 7.85 -23.09 8.13
C GLU A 61 6.36 -22.90 7.84
N MET A 62 5.49 -23.36 8.75
CA MET A 62 4.03 -23.18 8.62
C MET A 62 3.66 -21.70 8.50
N ARG A 63 4.33 -20.81 9.24
CA ARG A 63 4.10 -19.37 9.13
C ARG A 63 4.50 -18.83 7.74
N GLY A 64 5.59 -19.31 7.17
CA GLY A 64 6.01 -18.96 5.80
C GLY A 64 4.98 -19.46 4.78
N ARG A 65 4.73 -20.77 4.79
CA ARG A 65 3.76 -21.43 3.90
C ARG A 65 2.37 -20.80 3.96
N MET A 66 1.87 -20.48 5.15
CA MET A 66 0.56 -19.86 5.32
C MET A 66 0.46 -18.46 4.70
N LYS A 67 1.56 -17.71 4.59
CA LYS A 67 1.56 -16.39 3.96
C LYS A 67 1.54 -16.46 2.43
N ASP A 68 2.09 -17.53 1.88
CA ASP A 68 2.18 -17.76 0.43
C ASP A 68 0.91 -18.45 -0.12
N LEU A 69 0.12 -19.09 0.75
CA LEU A 69 -1.15 -19.69 0.34
C LEU A 69 -2.19 -18.63 -0.07
N PRO A 70 -3.07 -18.93 -1.05
CA PRO A 70 -4.16 -18.04 -1.49
C PRO A 70 -5.15 -17.62 -0.40
N PHE A 71 -5.16 -18.33 0.73
CA PHE A 71 -6.01 -18.04 1.89
C PHE A 71 -5.57 -16.77 2.64
N ASN A 72 -4.33 -16.31 2.43
CA ASN A 72 -3.79 -15.11 3.05
C ASN A 72 -4.19 -13.86 2.27
N ILE A 73 -5.43 -13.40 2.48
CA ILE A 73 -5.98 -12.22 1.80
C ILE A 73 -5.22 -10.96 2.24
N LYS A 74 -4.34 -10.46 1.37
CA LYS A 74 -3.60 -9.21 1.58
C LYS A 74 -4.56 -8.01 1.54
N HIS A 75 -4.29 -6.99 2.34
CA HIS A 75 -5.04 -5.74 2.27
C HIS A 75 -4.90 -5.12 0.87
N HIS A 76 -6.02 -4.71 0.28
CA HIS A 76 -6.02 -4.04 -1.01
C HIS A 76 -5.28 -2.70 -0.88
N ALA A 77 -4.13 -2.58 -1.54
CA ALA A 77 -3.43 -1.31 -1.62
C ALA A 77 -4.31 -0.29 -2.36
N GLY A 78 -4.37 0.94 -1.84
CA GLY A 78 -5.03 2.04 -2.54
C GLY A 78 -4.42 2.24 -3.93
N LYS A 79 -5.17 2.90 -4.82
CA LYS A 79 -4.61 3.33 -6.11
C LYS A 79 -3.50 4.34 -5.82
N GLY A 80 -2.32 4.13 -6.39
CA GLY A 80 -1.25 5.13 -6.33
C GLY A 80 -1.69 6.43 -6.99
N ASP A 81 -1.17 7.56 -6.51
CA ASP A 81 -1.55 8.90 -6.97
C ASP A 81 -1.27 9.11 -8.46
N VAL A 82 -0.25 8.42 -8.99
CA VAL A 82 0.20 8.53 -10.37
C VAL A 82 0.29 7.15 -11.00
N GLU A 83 -0.32 7.01 -12.18
CA GLU A 83 -0.18 5.81 -12.99
C GLU A 83 1.23 5.74 -13.58
N ARG A 84 1.98 4.70 -13.22
CA ARG A 84 3.34 4.46 -13.73
C ARG A 84 3.32 3.27 -14.67
N TYR A 85 4.09 3.31 -15.76
CA TYR A 85 4.16 2.20 -16.72
C TYR A 85 4.55 0.85 -16.07
N LYS A 86 5.49 0.88 -15.10
CA LYS A 86 5.90 -0.30 -14.31
C LYS A 86 4.76 -1.03 -13.62
N GLU A 87 3.66 -0.34 -13.35
CA GLU A 87 2.49 -0.90 -12.68
C GLU A 87 1.77 -1.95 -13.53
N LYS A 88 1.97 -1.97 -14.85
CA LYS A 88 1.47 -3.03 -15.73
C LYS A 88 2.09 -4.38 -15.34
N TYR A 89 3.42 -4.44 -15.30
CA TYR A 89 4.17 -5.66 -15.00
C TYR A 89 3.98 -6.11 -13.55
N THR A 90 3.96 -5.19 -12.58
CA THR A 90 3.72 -5.55 -11.18
C THR A 90 2.34 -6.16 -10.96
N ARG A 91 1.31 -5.71 -11.70
CA ARG A 91 -0.04 -6.31 -11.63
C ARG A 91 -0.09 -7.67 -12.30
N GLU A 92 0.62 -7.87 -13.41
CA GLU A 92 0.68 -9.17 -14.08
C GLU A 92 1.38 -10.21 -13.20
N ILE A 93 2.50 -9.85 -12.56
CA ILE A 93 3.19 -10.71 -11.60
C ILE A 93 2.29 -11.05 -10.41
N LYS A 94 1.62 -10.06 -9.81
CA LYS A 94 0.69 -10.30 -8.68
C LYS A 94 -0.47 -11.23 -9.04
N LYS A 95 -1.00 -11.15 -10.26
CA LYS A 95 -2.06 -12.07 -10.70
C LYS A 95 -1.56 -13.50 -10.88
N LEU A 96 -0.30 -13.69 -11.22
CA LEU A 96 0.34 -15.00 -11.30
C LEU A 96 0.59 -15.58 -9.91
N GLU A 97 1.01 -14.75 -8.94
CA GLU A 97 1.24 -15.15 -7.55
C GLU A 97 -0.08 -15.42 -6.79
N ASP A 98 -1.08 -14.58 -7.00
CA ASP A 98 -2.39 -14.69 -6.36
C ASP A 98 -3.25 -15.71 -7.14
N GLU A 99 -2.93 -17.01 -7.01
CA GLU A 99 -3.73 -18.08 -7.59
C GLU A 99 -5.15 -18.05 -6.99
N ASP A 100 -6.14 -17.69 -7.82
CA ASP A 100 -7.54 -17.50 -7.38
C ASP A 100 -8.14 -18.81 -6.85
N TRP A 101 -8.06 -19.02 -5.54
CA TRP A 101 -8.81 -20.08 -4.86
C TRP A 101 -10.32 -19.80 -5.01
N THR A 102 -11.06 -20.78 -5.54
CA THR A 102 -12.52 -20.71 -5.65
C THR A 102 -13.19 -21.68 -4.66
N PRO A 103 -13.90 -21.17 -3.63
CA PRO A 103 -14.62 -22.04 -2.69
C PRO A 103 -15.76 -22.84 -3.37
N ASP A 104 -16.12 -24.00 -2.79
CA ASP A 104 -17.33 -24.73 -3.18
C ASP A 104 -18.60 -23.98 -2.74
N TRP A 105 -19.17 -23.23 -3.68
CA TRP A 105 -20.35 -22.40 -3.48
C TRP A 105 -21.66 -23.14 -3.15
N ASN A 106 -21.66 -24.47 -3.17
CA ASN A 106 -22.82 -25.25 -2.71
C ASN A 106 -22.89 -25.33 -1.18
N ARG A 107 -21.75 -25.19 -0.50
CA ARG A 107 -21.65 -25.21 0.96
C ARG A 107 -21.80 -23.82 1.59
N LEU A 108 -21.44 -22.76 0.85
CA LEU A 108 -21.49 -21.39 1.33
C LEU A 108 -22.84 -20.70 1.00
N PRO A 109 -23.33 -19.79 1.85
CA PRO A 109 -24.46 -18.94 1.53
C PRO A 109 -24.26 -18.18 0.22
N LYS A 110 -25.32 -18.03 -0.58
CA LYS A 110 -25.27 -17.36 -1.89
C LYS A 110 -24.86 -15.88 -1.80
N GLU A 111 -25.01 -15.27 -0.63
CA GLU A 111 -24.66 -13.87 -0.34
C GLU A 111 -23.15 -13.60 -0.40
N LEU A 112 -22.33 -14.62 -0.14
CA LEU A 112 -20.86 -14.49 -0.14
C LEU A 112 -20.25 -14.62 -1.53
N LYS A 113 -21.05 -14.98 -2.55
CA LYS A 113 -20.57 -15.07 -3.93
C LYS A 113 -20.11 -13.68 -4.39
N PRO A 114 -18.87 -13.52 -4.90
CA PRO A 114 -18.42 -12.27 -5.50
C PRO A 114 -19.42 -11.86 -6.58
N GLN A 115 -20.24 -10.88 -6.24
CA GLN A 115 -21.14 -10.29 -7.22
C GLN A 115 -20.25 -9.47 -8.13
N LYS A 116 -20.20 -9.84 -9.42
CA LYS A 116 -19.70 -8.91 -10.44
C LYS A 116 -20.57 -7.68 -10.28
N SER A 117 -20.05 -6.64 -9.62
CA SER A 117 -20.74 -5.37 -9.57
C SER A 117 -20.95 -5.03 -11.03
N ILE A 118 -22.21 -5.12 -11.47
CA ILE A 118 -22.58 -4.59 -12.75
C ILE A 118 -22.30 -3.12 -12.53
N LYS A 119 -21.14 -2.65 -13.01
CA LYS A 119 -20.92 -1.25 -13.25
C LYS A 119 -22.11 -0.91 -14.11
N LYS A 120 -23.17 -0.35 -13.50
CA LYS A 120 -24.27 0.24 -14.25
C LYS A 120 -23.52 1.20 -15.12
N LYS A 121 -23.35 0.87 -16.42
CA LYS A 121 -22.84 1.82 -17.40
C LYS A 121 -23.65 3.05 -17.07
N LYS A 122 -22.99 4.11 -16.59
CA LYS A 122 -23.65 5.40 -16.50
C LYS A 122 -24.21 5.54 -17.91
N ARG A 123 -25.53 5.42 -18.06
CA ARG A 123 -26.16 5.72 -19.32
C ARG A 123 -25.81 7.18 -19.44
N ASP A 124 -24.80 7.48 -20.25
CA ASP A 124 -24.55 8.84 -20.65
C ASP A 124 -25.91 9.31 -21.15
N LEU A 125 -26.53 10.19 -20.38
CA LEU A 125 -27.76 10.88 -20.76
C LEU A 125 -27.45 11.89 -21.87
N LYS A 126 -26.53 11.54 -22.78
CA LYS A 126 -26.47 12.10 -24.11
C LYS A 126 -27.59 11.42 -24.87
N LYS A 127 -28.79 12.00 -24.75
CA LYS A 127 -29.88 11.77 -25.71
C LYS A 127 -29.26 11.94 -27.09
N SER A 128 -28.95 10.84 -27.77
CA SER A 128 -28.74 10.89 -29.21
C SER A 128 -30.06 11.41 -29.77
N VAL A 129 -30.08 12.69 -30.17
CA VAL A 129 -31.21 13.23 -30.91
C VAL A 129 -31.33 12.34 -32.13
N LYS A 130 -32.34 11.48 -32.15
CA LYS A 130 -32.66 10.69 -33.33
C LYS A 130 -33.12 11.72 -34.36
N ILE A 131 -32.21 12.12 -35.25
CA ILE A 131 -32.51 12.88 -36.45
C ILE A 131 -33.67 12.14 -37.11
N SER A 132 -34.83 12.79 -37.20
CA SER A 132 -36.02 12.16 -37.78
C SER A 132 -35.73 11.85 -39.25
N THR A 133 -36.45 10.89 -39.85
CA THR A 133 -36.25 10.57 -41.28
C THR A 133 -36.43 11.80 -42.17
N LYS A 134 -37.31 12.72 -41.78
CA LYS A 134 -37.52 14.01 -42.45
C LYS A 134 -36.29 14.92 -42.37
N ASP A 135 -35.65 15.00 -41.20
CA ASP A 135 -34.43 15.81 -41.03
C ASP A 135 -33.27 15.23 -41.85
N LYS A 136 -33.20 13.90 -42.04
CA LYS A 136 -32.20 13.25 -42.90
C LYS A 136 -32.41 13.60 -44.37
N GLU A 137 -33.66 13.55 -44.84
CA GLU A 137 -34.01 13.92 -46.21
C GLU A 137 -33.75 15.42 -46.47
N GLU A 138 -34.05 16.30 -45.52
CA GLU A 138 -33.74 17.72 -45.63
C GLU A 138 -32.23 18.01 -45.66
N VAL A 139 -31.43 17.27 -44.86
CA VAL A 139 -29.96 17.37 -44.89
C VAL A 139 -29.39 16.84 -46.20
N LEU A 140 -29.91 15.72 -46.71
CA LEU A 140 -29.49 15.17 -48.01
C LEU A 140 -29.83 16.13 -49.16
N ASN A 141 -31.05 16.69 -49.18
CA ASN A 141 -31.44 17.67 -50.19
C ASN A 141 -30.57 18.95 -50.13
N LYS A 142 -30.20 19.41 -48.93
CA LYS A 142 -29.27 20.54 -48.78
C LYS A 142 -27.85 20.22 -49.26
N LEU A 143 -27.36 19.00 -49.05
CA LEU A 143 -26.06 18.54 -49.56
C LEU A 143 -26.08 18.46 -51.10
N ASP A 144 -27.12 17.86 -51.69
CA ASP A 144 -27.31 17.81 -53.15
C ASP A 144 -27.40 19.22 -53.77
N GLU A 145 -28.08 20.16 -53.10
CA GLU A 145 -28.13 21.57 -53.53
C GLU A 145 -26.76 22.25 -53.45
N LEU A 146 -25.97 21.97 -52.41
CA LEU A 146 -24.63 22.52 -52.25
C LEU A 146 -23.64 21.92 -53.25
N GLU A 147 -23.77 20.64 -53.61
CA GLU A 147 -22.99 20.02 -54.68
C GLU A 147 -23.30 20.69 -56.02
N LYS A 148 -24.58 20.89 -56.34
CA LYS A 148 -25.01 21.59 -57.58
C LYS A 148 -24.64 23.07 -57.62
N LYS A 149 -24.52 23.74 -56.46
CA LYS A 149 -24.14 25.16 -56.36
C LYS A 149 -22.62 25.36 -56.18
N GLY A 150 -21.92 24.35 -55.70
CA GLY A 150 -20.49 24.36 -55.39
C GLY A 150 -19.59 24.09 -56.59
N ASP A 151 -20.12 23.49 -57.65
CA ASP A 151 -19.36 23.10 -58.85
C ASP A 151 -19.05 24.26 -59.83
N VAL A 152 -19.18 25.52 -59.40
CA VAL A 152 -18.96 26.70 -60.27
C VAL A 152 -17.80 27.58 -59.79
N LYS A 153 -17.15 27.29 -58.66
CA LYS A 153 -15.98 28.08 -58.18
C LYS A 153 -15.03 27.26 -57.31
N SER A 154 -14.10 26.51 -57.90
CA SER A 154 -12.75 26.28 -57.38
C SER A 154 -11.98 25.38 -58.34
N ASP A 155 -11.62 25.94 -59.51
CA ASP A 155 -10.70 25.33 -60.47
C ASP A 155 -9.35 26.04 -60.31
N GLU A 156 -8.41 25.39 -59.61
CA GLU A 156 -6.94 25.56 -59.62
C GLU A 156 -6.36 25.09 -58.28
N GLU A 157 -5.97 23.81 -58.21
CA GLU A 157 -4.61 23.40 -57.81
C GLU A 157 -4.54 21.86 -57.62
N ASP A 158 -3.84 21.27 -58.58
CA ASP A 158 -2.99 20.08 -58.51
C ASP A 158 -3.57 18.67 -58.22
N GLU A 159 -3.65 17.94 -59.34
CA GLU A 159 -3.43 16.51 -59.48
C GLU A 159 -2.24 16.00 -58.62
N VAL A 160 -2.36 14.78 -58.08
CA VAL A 160 -1.45 13.65 -58.38
C VAL A 160 -1.82 12.41 -57.52
N LYS A 161 -2.26 11.37 -58.24
CA LYS A 161 -2.14 9.90 -58.01
C LYS A 161 -2.79 9.28 -56.77
N LYS A 162 -3.90 8.53 -56.94
CA LYS A 162 -4.07 7.14 -57.45
C LYS A 162 -3.77 6.03 -56.42
N GLU A 163 -4.85 5.28 -56.13
CA GLU A 163 -4.95 3.80 -55.96
C GLU A 163 -4.10 3.17 -54.83
N LYS A 164 -4.59 2.31 -53.91
CA LYS A 164 -5.59 1.24 -54.01
C LYS A 164 -5.83 0.63 -52.60
N LYS A 165 -7.11 0.29 -52.33
CA LYS A 165 -7.74 -0.70 -51.42
C LYS A 165 -6.93 -1.56 -50.42
N GLU A 166 -7.48 -1.60 -49.18
CA GLU A 166 -7.88 -2.76 -48.32
C GLU A 166 -7.33 -4.16 -48.67
N ASP A 167 -6.75 -4.88 -47.71
CA ASP A 167 -7.44 -5.94 -46.91
C ASP A 167 -6.53 -6.51 -45.79
N ASP A 168 -7.17 -7.14 -44.81
CA ASP A 168 -6.73 -7.99 -43.68
C ASP A 168 -5.36 -8.68 -43.73
N GLU A 169 -4.65 -8.76 -42.59
CA GLU A 169 -4.47 -10.04 -41.86
C GLU A 169 -3.70 -9.87 -40.53
N GLU A 170 -4.26 -10.53 -39.52
CA GLU A 170 -3.83 -10.71 -38.13
C GLU A 170 -2.91 -11.95 -38.05
N GLY A 171 -1.77 -11.87 -37.34
CA GLY A 171 -0.92 -13.03 -37.04
C GLY A 171 0.54 -12.59 -36.78
N GLU A 172 0.96 -12.45 -35.53
CA GLU A 172 1.63 -13.47 -34.69
C GLU A 172 3.16 -13.49 -34.93
N GLU A 173 3.91 -13.76 -33.85
CA GLU A 173 5.37 -13.96 -33.77
C GLU A 173 6.28 -12.71 -33.75
N ALA A 174 6.78 -12.39 -32.54
CA ALA A 174 8.22 -12.39 -32.27
C ALA A 174 8.47 -12.14 -30.77
N GLU A 175 8.58 -13.25 -30.06
CA GLU A 175 9.28 -13.38 -28.78
C GLU A 175 10.74 -12.92 -28.97
N ILE A 176 11.07 -11.73 -28.45
CA ILE A 176 12.47 -11.29 -28.31
C ILE A 176 12.79 -11.39 -26.82
N GLU A 177 13.31 -12.57 -26.47
CA GLU A 177 14.14 -12.87 -25.32
C GLU A 177 15.38 -11.96 -25.38
N GLY A 178 15.36 -10.87 -24.61
CA GLY A 178 16.47 -9.93 -24.48
C GLY A 178 17.26 -10.23 -23.22
N ASP A 179 18.05 -11.30 -23.26
CA ASP A 179 19.17 -11.53 -22.35
C ASP A 179 20.31 -10.58 -22.78
N TYR A 180 20.26 -9.33 -22.30
CA TYR A 180 21.34 -8.35 -22.48
C TYR A 180 22.02 -8.15 -21.12
N ASP A 181 23.00 -9.00 -20.86
CA ASP A 181 24.36 -8.62 -20.44
C ASP A 181 24.44 -7.30 -19.64
N GLU A 182 24.08 -7.34 -18.36
CA GLU A 182 24.19 -6.24 -17.40
C GLU A 182 25.64 -6.10 -16.85
N GLU A 183 26.61 -6.78 -17.45
CA GLU A 183 28.00 -6.90 -16.97
C GLU A 183 28.97 -5.78 -17.45
N PHE A 184 28.47 -4.64 -17.96
CA PHE A 184 29.35 -3.62 -18.56
C PHE A 184 29.23 -2.17 -18.03
N GLU A 185 28.52 -1.92 -16.92
CA GLU A 185 28.40 -0.55 -16.37
C GLU A 185 29.27 -0.24 -15.13
N GLU A 186 29.96 -1.24 -14.53
CA GLU A 186 30.74 -1.00 -13.30
C GLU A 186 32.09 -0.28 -13.55
N ASP A 187 32.56 -0.19 -14.80
CA ASP A 187 33.85 0.44 -15.15
C ASP A 187 33.76 1.94 -15.46
N ASN A 188 32.57 2.56 -15.36
CA ASN A 188 32.45 4.01 -15.49
C ASN A 188 32.67 4.71 -14.14
N ASP A 189 33.93 4.73 -13.71
CA ASP A 189 34.45 5.40 -12.50
C ASP A 189 34.34 6.95 -12.55
N TYR A 190 33.59 7.49 -13.52
CA TYR A 190 33.35 8.92 -13.69
C TYR A 190 32.59 9.53 -12.50
N ILE A 191 31.79 8.73 -11.78
CA ILE A 191 31.01 9.23 -10.64
C ILE A 191 31.82 9.34 -9.36
N ALA A 192 32.87 8.54 -9.19
CA ALA A 192 33.71 8.55 -7.99
C ALA A 192 34.54 9.83 -7.88
N SER A 193 34.97 10.38 -9.02
CA SER A 193 35.84 11.57 -9.06
C SER A 193 35.09 12.90 -9.17
N TYR A 194 33.77 12.90 -9.42
CA TYR A 194 33.04 14.14 -9.70
C TYR A 194 32.77 15.03 -8.46
N PHE A 195 32.76 14.45 -7.27
CA PHE A 195 32.60 15.17 -5.99
C PHE A 195 33.77 14.93 -5.05
N GLU A 196 34.95 14.55 -5.56
CA GLU A 196 36.14 14.53 -4.72
C GLU A 196 36.52 15.98 -4.42
N ASP A 197 36.00 16.45 -3.28
CA ASP A 197 36.39 17.68 -2.60
C ASP A 197 37.91 17.70 -2.60
N GLY A 198 38.55 18.71 -3.19
CA GLY A 198 40.01 18.79 -3.36
C GLY A 198 40.81 18.90 -2.06
N ASP A 199 40.52 18.06 -1.06
CA ASP A 199 41.04 18.06 0.30
C ASP A 199 42.39 17.33 0.41
N ASP A 200 42.94 16.80 -0.70
CA ASP A 200 44.30 16.24 -0.75
C ASP A 200 45.39 17.34 -0.84
N PHE A 201 45.04 18.62 -0.80
CA PHE A 201 46.02 19.71 -0.83
C PHE A 201 46.34 20.28 0.56
N GLY A 202 47.00 19.45 1.37
CA GLY A 202 48.09 19.93 2.23
C GLY A 202 47.72 20.43 3.63
N GLY A 203 48.57 20.05 4.59
CA GLY A 203 48.62 20.76 5.87
C GLY A 203 49.09 19.91 7.04
N GLY A 204 50.23 19.25 6.93
CA GLY A 204 50.93 18.75 8.11
C GLY A 204 51.43 19.91 8.99
N SER A 205 50.71 20.19 10.06
CA SER A 205 51.12 20.83 11.33
C SER A 205 49.81 21.17 12.03
N ASP A 206 49.55 20.81 13.27
CA ASP A 206 50.23 21.42 14.40
C ASP A 206 49.68 20.78 15.67
N ASP A 207 50.59 20.65 16.62
CA ASP A 207 50.43 20.04 17.92
C ASP A 207 49.32 20.71 18.75
N ASN A 208 48.36 19.92 19.26
CA ASN A 208 47.68 20.30 20.49
C ASN A 208 47.19 19.06 21.28
N MET A 209 48.13 18.25 21.75
CA MET A 209 48.01 17.55 23.03
C MET A 209 48.40 18.52 24.14
N ASP A 210 47.47 18.84 25.06
CA ASP A 210 47.71 18.75 26.51
C ASP A 210 46.53 19.34 27.30
N GLU A 211 45.87 18.42 28.02
CA GLU A 211 45.55 18.51 29.45
C GLU A 211 45.59 19.90 30.14
N ALA A 212 44.42 20.41 30.54
CA ALA A 212 44.30 21.32 31.66
C ALA A 212 42.97 21.14 32.41
N THR A 213 43.11 20.64 33.62
CA THR A 213 42.18 20.52 34.74
C THR A 213 41.40 21.80 35.09
N TYR A 214 40.14 21.63 35.49
CA TYR A 214 39.58 22.21 36.72
C TYR A 214 38.52 21.29 37.31
#